data_AF-A0A1C6C1V5-F1
#
_entry.id   AF-A0A1C6C1V5-F1
#
_cell.length_a   1.000
_cell.length_b   1.000
_cell.length_c   1.000
_cell.angle_alpha   90.00
_cell.angle_beta   90.00
_cell.angle_gamma   90.00
#
_symmetry.space_group_name_H-M   'P 1'
#
loop_
_entity.id
_entity.type
_entity.pdbx_description
1 polymer ?
#
loop_
_entity_poly.entity_id
_entity_poly.type
_entity_poly.pdbx_seq_one_letter_code
_entity_poly.pdbx_strand_id
1 'polypeptide(L)'
;MKKCDVGGQAIIEGVMMRGSKGLATAIRTPSGKIEVNVKKTKPITKKYKFLNIPIIRGAVVLIDSLIVGIKTLNYSASFFEEDEEESKFDIWLKEKLGDKGANDLLVTFTMMISLLVAAGLFLGIPTAIASLFKNTGISSVALNLIEAIIRIAILITYMFLISKLDDIYRVFQYHGAEHKTIFCYEADEKLTVENVRKFGRLHPRCGTNFLFLTMLVSVILFSLTGWGGFWQRLILRIVLMPIVAGITYEIIKWLGRTESKLGKIIAYPGLKLQELTTKEPDDAQLEVAIESLKAAEGIEYKKKIGELLIDGNKILKEANIDTYILDTQLLLGKVLGKDKLHLITNKEEEVSKFKEREFYSLIEKRKNKMPISYILKTTEFMGLDLHVEEGVLIPRGDTEILVEETLKFMDEDKEYEVCDLCCGSGAIGISIAHFRENTKVDLIDYYDVPEKVTKRNIVKQKLSNRAKFIKSDLLNEVINQQKKYDILVSNPPYIKEEVIDTLMEDVKDYEPHTALSGGNDGLDFYRRIVDDSDKILKENGILAFEIGHDQGEEVSNLMIEKGYKNVRVVKDLAGLDRVVIGNI
;
A
#
# COMPACT_ATOMS: atom_id res chain seq x y z
N MET A 1 6.25 4.89 -1.69
CA MET A 1 6.05 5.24 -0.26
C MET A 1 4.83 4.51 0.26
N LYS A 2 4.94 3.91 1.45
CA LYS A 2 3.86 3.18 2.11
C LYS A 2 2.73 4.16 2.42
N LYS A 3 1.49 3.89 2.01
CA LYS A 3 0.32 4.70 2.41
C LYS A 3 0.00 4.41 3.88
N CYS A 4 0.59 5.17 4.79
CA CYS A 4 0.37 5.04 6.23
C CYS A 4 -0.34 6.26 6.81
N ASP A 5 -1.35 6.01 7.64
CA ASP A 5 -2.07 7.03 8.42
C ASP A 5 -1.39 7.19 9.80
N VAL A 6 -0.08 7.48 9.81
CA VAL A 6 0.66 7.81 11.02
C VAL A 6 0.70 9.34 11.16
N GLY A 7 0.55 9.83 12.39
CA GLY A 7 0.81 11.21 12.74
C GLY A 7 1.28 11.33 14.18
N GLY A 8 1.91 12.43 14.53
CA GLY A 8 2.39 12.65 15.89
C GLY A 8 2.15 14.07 16.39
N GLN A 9 2.69 14.30 17.58
CA GLN A 9 2.76 15.60 18.22
C GLN A 9 4.02 15.64 19.11
N ALA A 10 4.84 16.67 18.94
CA ALA A 10 5.90 16.98 19.88
C ALA A 10 5.36 17.47 21.24
N ILE A 11 6.02 17.04 22.30
CA ILE A 11 5.71 17.40 23.69
C ILE A 11 7.02 17.74 24.42
N ILE A 12 6.92 18.12 25.69
CA ILE A 12 8.10 18.43 26.52
C ILE A 12 8.95 17.16 26.64
N GLU A 13 10.22 17.25 26.25
CA GLU A 13 11.17 16.13 26.19
C GLU A 13 10.68 14.87 25.47
N GLY A 14 9.76 14.98 24.51
CA GLY A 14 9.16 13.79 23.95
C GLY A 14 8.38 13.94 22.66
N VAL A 15 7.88 12.80 22.19
CA VAL A 15 7.00 12.71 21.03
C VAL A 15 5.88 11.72 21.30
N MET A 16 4.65 12.13 21.00
CA MET A 16 3.51 11.24 20.91
C MET A 16 3.28 10.86 19.44
N MET A 17 3.12 9.56 19.17
CA MET A 17 2.81 9.00 17.87
C MET A 17 1.47 8.27 17.92
N ARG A 18 0.68 8.43 16.87
CA ARG A 18 -0.56 7.70 16.63
C ARG A 18 -0.38 6.79 15.43
N GLY A 19 -0.44 5.50 15.67
CA GLY A 19 -0.25 4.45 14.68
C GLY A 19 -1.38 3.42 14.64
N SER A 20 -1.14 2.33 13.94
CA SER A 20 -2.06 1.21 13.72
C SER A 20 -2.34 0.40 15.00
N LYS A 21 -1.41 0.38 15.97
CA LYS A 21 -1.58 -0.35 17.25
C LYS A 21 -2.11 0.52 18.38
N GLY A 22 -2.01 1.85 18.25
CA GLY A 22 -2.57 2.78 19.21
C GLY A 22 -1.81 4.09 19.26
N LEU A 23 -1.96 4.76 20.40
CA LEU A 23 -1.23 5.96 20.77
C LEU A 23 -0.03 5.55 21.61
N ALA A 24 1.17 5.98 21.26
CA ALA A 24 2.36 5.82 22.08
C ALA A 24 2.98 7.18 22.37
N THR A 25 3.41 7.39 23.60
CA THR A 25 4.08 8.60 24.03
C THR A 25 5.44 8.21 24.58
N ALA A 26 6.52 8.69 23.96
CA ALA A 26 7.88 8.48 24.47
C ALA A 26 8.43 9.81 24.99
N ILE A 27 9.02 9.79 26.18
CA ILE A 27 9.60 10.97 26.85
C ILE A 27 10.99 10.58 27.37
N ARG A 28 11.97 11.48 27.22
CA ARG A 28 13.27 11.34 27.87
C ARG A 28 13.22 11.98 29.26
N THR A 29 13.23 11.15 30.29
CA THR A 29 13.19 11.61 31.69
C THR A 29 14.46 12.38 32.08
N PRO A 30 14.46 13.16 33.19
CA PRO A 30 15.66 13.82 33.71
C PRO A 30 16.83 12.86 33.99
N SER A 31 16.54 11.58 34.25
CA SER A 31 17.54 10.52 34.44
C SER A 31 18.23 10.07 33.14
N GLY A 32 17.81 10.60 31.98
CA GLY A 32 18.30 10.24 30.65
C GLY A 32 17.63 9.02 30.02
N LYS A 33 16.79 8.28 30.77
CA LYS A 33 16.04 7.11 30.26
C LYS A 33 14.81 7.52 29.44
N ILE A 34 14.50 6.73 28.41
CA ILE A 34 13.27 6.89 27.61
C ILE A 34 12.15 6.09 28.27
N GLU A 35 11.09 6.77 28.69
CA GLU A 35 9.86 6.14 29.16
C GLU A 35 8.82 6.14 28.03
N VAL A 36 8.20 4.99 27.78
CA VAL A 36 7.20 4.82 26.72
C VAL A 36 5.87 4.38 27.30
N ASN A 37 4.84 5.22 27.11
CA ASN A 37 3.47 4.94 27.51
C ASN A 37 2.59 4.60 26.30
N VAL A 38 2.02 3.40 26.26
CA VAL A 38 1.17 2.95 25.15
C VAL A 38 -0.28 2.84 25.58
N LYS A 39 -1.18 3.52 24.86
CA LYS A 39 -2.63 3.49 25.07
C LYS A 39 -3.34 3.03 23.79
N LYS A 40 -4.20 2.02 23.93
CA LYS A 40 -5.09 1.61 22.84
C LYS A 40 -6.28 2.59 22.77
N THR A 41 -6.29 3.47 21.78
CA THR A 41 -7.37 4.44 21.59
C THR A 41 -8.15 4.17 20.30
N LYS A 42 -9.48 4.04 20.39
CA LYS A 42 -10.36 4.04 19.23
C LYS A 42 -10.85 5.47 18.95
N PRO A 43 -10.71 6.01 17.73
CA PRO A 43 -11.23 7.34 17.40
C PRO A 43 -12.73 7.47 17.65
N ILE A 44 -13.17 8.60 18.21
CA ILE A 44 -14.59 8.89 18.52
C ILE A 44 -15.47 8.77 17.26
N THR A 45 -14.95 9.14 16.09
CA THR A 45 -15.61 9.02 14.79
C THR A 45 -15.88 7.58 14.34
N LYS A 46 -15.13 6.60 14.87
CA LYS A 46 -15.42 5.17 14.68
C LYS A 46 -16.44 4.62 15.68
N LYS A 47 -16.65 5.32 16.81
CA LYS A 47 -17.63 4.96 17.84
C LYS A 47 -19.06 5.40 17.45
N TYR A 48 -19.19 6.55 16.77
CA TYR A 48 -20.48 7.09 16.34
C TYR A 48 -20.47 7.46 14.84
N LYS A 49 -21.21 6.71 14.01
CA LYS A 49 -21.19 6.85 12.54
C LYS A 49 -21.61 8.24 12.03
N PHE A 50 -22.53 8.92 12.71
CA PHE A 50 -23.00 10.26 12.31
C PHE A 50 -21.93 11.36 12.47
N LEU A 51 -20.91 11.14 13.31
CA LEU A 51 -19.78 12.07 13.47
C LEU A 51 -18.75 11.95 12.33
N ASN A 52 -18.96 11.05 11.36
CA ASN A 52 -18.07 10.84 10.21
C ASN A 52 -18.51 11.61 8.95
N ILE A 53 -19.57 12.43 9.04
CA ILE A 53 -20.04 13.30 7.94
C ILE A 53 -18.96 14.36 7.64
N PRO A 54 -18.66 14.69 6.36
CA PRO A 54 -17.71 15.75 6.02
C PRO A 54 -17.99 17.07 6.76
N ILE A 55 -16.95 17.85 7.05
CA ILE A 55 -16.99 19.07 7.87
C ILE A 55 -17.23 18.80 9.36
N ILE A 56 -18.32 18.11 9.73
CA ILE A 56 -18.60 17.74 11.14
C ILE A 56 -17.48 16.88 11.71
N ARG A 57 -17.01 15.90 10.92
CA ARG A 57 -15.88 15.05 11.27
C ARG A 57 -14.63 15.84 11.60
N GLY A 58 -14.31 16.88 10.83
CA GLY A 58 -13.10 17.66 11.03
C GLY A 58 -13.10 18.36 12.39
N ALA A 59 -14.23 18.97 12.77
CA ALA A 59 -14.39 19.56 14.09
C ALA A 59 -14.26 18.52 15.22
N VAL A 60 -14.86 17.34 15.07
CA VAL A 60 -14.80 16.27 16.07
C VAL A 60 -13.38 15.72 16.23
N VAL A 61 -12.67 15.48 15.11
CA VAL A 61 -11.29 14.98 15.13
C VAL A 61 -10.34 16.01 15.74
N LEU A 62 -10.56 17.31 15.48
CA LEU A 62 -9.79 18.38 16.11
C LEU A 62 -9.97 18.36 17.64
N ILE A 63 -11.22 18.31 18.12
CA ILE A 63 -11.51 18.27 19.56
C ILE A 63 -10.88 17.04 20.22
N ASP A 64 -11.02 15.86 19.59
CA ASP A 64 -10.38 14.62 20.07
C ASP A 64 -8.84 14.78 20.15
N SER A 65 -8.24 15.37 19.12
CA SER A 65 -6.79 15.60 19.06
C SER A 65 -6.33 16.62 20.10
N LEU A 66 -7.10 17.68 20.35
CA LEU A 66 -6.83 18.67 21.40
C LEU A 66 -6.88 18.05 22.79
N ILE A 67 -7.92 17.26 23.09
CA ILE A 67 -8.06 16.57 24.39
C ILE A 67 -6.88 15.61 24.62
N VAL A 68 -6.52 14.82 23.60
CA VAL A 68 -5.38 13.90 23.66
C VAL A 68 -4.08 14.68 23.80
N GLY A 69 -3.91 15.77 23.05
CA GLY A 69 -2.73 16.63 23.08
C GLY A 69 -2.50 17.23 24.46
N ILE A 70 -3.53 17.83 25.09
CA ILE A 70 -3.44 18.40 26.44
C ILE A 70 -3.11 17.31 27.46
N LYS A 71 -3.77 16.15 27.41
CA LYS A 71 -3.47 15.03 28.33
C LYS A 71 -2.03 14.54 28.19
N THR A 72 -1.51 14.53 26.98
CA THR A 72 -0.14 14.08 26.69
C THR A 72 0.88 15.12 27.16
N LEU A 73 0.60 16.41 26.93
CA LEU A 73 1.44 17.50 27.42
C LEU A 73 1.51 17.52 28.95
N ASN A 74 0.38 17.36 29.64
CA ASN A 74 0.35 17.27 31.10
C ASN A 74 1.11 16.03 31.60
N TYR A 75 0.98 14.90 30.90
CA TYR A 75 1.77 13.71 31.22
C TYR A 75 3.28 13.97 31.07
N SER A 76 3.73 14.63 29.99
CA SER A 76 5.15 15.00 29.89
C SER A 76 5.59 15.98 30.97
N ALA A 77 4.77 17.00 31.26
CA ALA A 77 5.09 18.03 32.24
C ALA A 77 5.29 17.43 33.65
N SER A 78 4.50 16.40 34.02
CA SER A 78 4.63 15.74 35.33
C SER A 78 5.98 15.07 35.60
N PHE A 79 6.85 14.88 34.59
CA PHE A 79 8.22 14.39 34.78
C PHE A 79 9.24 15.50 35.08
N PHE A 80 8.83 16.76 34.93
CA PHE A 80 9.68 17.96 35.05
C PHE A 80 9.06 18.99 36.00
N GLU A 81 8.07 18.60 36.80
CA GLU A 81 7.63 19.43 37.93
C GLU A 81 8.82 19.54 38.89
N GLU A 82 9.42 20.73 38.95
CA GLU A 82 10.31 21.13 40.02
C GLU A 82 9.45 21.36 41.28
N ASP A 83 9.94 20.95 42.45
CA ASP A 83 9.34 21.27 43.74
C ASP A 83 9.47 22.80 43.99
N GLU A 84 8.66 23.61 43.29
CA GLU A 84 8.55 25.04 43.56
C GLU A 84 7.99 25.26 44.98
N GLU A 85 8.60 26.17 45.74
CA GLU A 85 8.10 26.56 47.06
C GLU A 85 6.66 27.08 46.94
N GLU A 86 5.71 26.37 47.56
CA GLU A 86 4.29 26.73 47.53
C GLU A 86 4.06 28.16 48.06
N SER A 87 3.37 29.00 47.30
CA SER A 87 3.08 30.35 47.75
C SER A 87 2.09 30.33 48.92
N LYS A 88 2.05 31.41 49.71
CA LYS A 88 1.06 31.59 50.79
C LYS A 88 -0.39 31.47 50.30
N PHE A 89 -0.64 31.73 49.02
CA PHE A 89 -1.94 31.57 48.38
C PHE A 89 -2.25 30.10 48.09
N ASP A 90 -1.27 29.32 47.63
CA ASP A 90 -1.42 27.89 47.31
C ASP A 90 -1.72 27.09 48.57
N ILE A 91 -1.02 27.38 49.66
CA ILE A 91 -1.24 26.76 50.99
C ILE A 91 -2.68 27.06 51.48
N TRP A 92 -3.12 28.32 51.40
CA TRP A 92 -4.48 28.71 51.80
C TRP A 92 -5.56 28.03 50.95
N LEU A 93 -5.30 27.84 49.66
CA LEU A 93 -6.22 27.19 48.72
C LEU A 93 -6.34 25.69 49.02
N LYS A 94 -5.21 25.03 49.26
CA LYS A 94 -5.14 23.61 49.64
C LYS A 94 -5.84 23.34 50.96
N GLU A 95 -5.68 24.22 51.96
CA GLU A 95 -6.39 24.13 53.24
C GLU A 95 -7.93 24.22 53.09
N LYS A 96 -8.42 25.00 52.11
CA LYS A 96 -9.86 25.26 51.94
C LYS A 96 -10.59 24.23 51.07
N LEU A 97 -9.91 23.71 50.05
CA LEU A 97 -10.51 22.90 48.97
C LEU A 97 -9.90 21.50 48.84
N GLY A 98 -8.83 21.20 49.61
CA GLY A 98 -8.01 20.00 49.46
C GLY A 98 -7.07 20.07 48.25
N ASP A 99 -5.97 19.31 48.29
CA ASP A 99 -4.90 19.35 47.27
C ASP A 99 -5.42 19.22 45.83
N LYS A 100 -6.31 18.25 45.60
CA LYS A 100 -6.87 18.00 44.28
C LYS A 100 -7.79 19.13 43.81
N GLY A 101 -8.62 19.66 44.71
CA GLY A 101 -9.55 20.76 44.39
C GLY A 101 -8.83 22.07 44.11
N ALA A 102 -7.76 22.35 44.85
CA ALA A 102 -6.90 23.52 44.64
C ALA A 102 -6.18 23.46 43.29
N ASN A 103 -5.54 22.33 42.96
CA ASN A 103 -4.84 22.16 41.69
C ASN A 103 -5.80 22.23 40.49
N ASP A 104 -6.96 21.57 40.56
CA ASP A 104 -7.95 21.63 39.48
C ASP A 104 -8.45 23.08 39.26
N LEU A 105 -8.65 23.85 40.33
CA LEU A 105 -9.07 25.25 40.24
C LEU A 105 -7.99 26.16 39.66
N LEU A 106 -6.73 26.00 40.09
CA LEU A 106 -5.59 26.75 39.56
C LEU A 106 -5.38 26.47 38.08
N VAL A 107 -5.40 25.20 37.66
CA VAL A 107 -5.30 24.81 36.24
C VAL A 107 -6.46 25.41 35.44
N THR A 108 -7.69 25.30 35.95
CA THR A 108 -8.88 25.85 35.26
C THR A 108 -8.78 27.36 35.08
N PHE A 109 -8.35 28.08 36.12
CA PHE A 109 -8.18 29.52 36.09
C PHE A 109 -7.08 29.96 35.11
N THR A 110 -5.91 29.31 35.15
CA THR A 110 -4.80 29.57 34.23
C THR A 110 -5.19 29.28 32.78
N MET A 111 -5.96 28.22 32.53
CA MET A 111 -6.50 27.92 31.20
C MET A 111 -7.48 29.00 30.73
N MET A 112 -8.37 29.49 31.61
CA MET A 112 -9.30 30.57 31.28
C MET A 112 -8.58 31.87 30.92
N ILE A 113 -7.59 32.29 31.72
CA ILE A 113 -6.76 33.46 31.44
C ILE A 113 -6.03 33.28 30.12
N SER A 114 -5.38 32.14 29.90
CA SER A 114 -4.66 31.84 28.66
C SER A 114 -5.57 31.94 27.44
N LEU A 115 -6.81 31.44 27.54
CA LEU A 115 -7.81 31.52 26.49
C LEU A 115 -8.28 32.96 26.24
N LEU A 116 -8.47 33.76 27.29
CA LEU A 116 -8.83 35.17 27.19
C LEU A 116 -7.72 36.00 26.52
N VAL A 117 -6.46 35.77 26.92
CA VAL A 117 -5.29 36.42 26.32
C VAL A 117 -5.18 36.02 24.84
N ALA A 118 -5.32 34.74 24.52
CA ALA A 118 -5.31 34.27 23.13
C ALA A 118 -6.45 34.86 22.30
N ALA A 119 -7.68 34.92 22.83
CA ALA A 119 -8.81 35.55 22.17
C ALA A 119 -8.58 37.06 21.96
N GLY A 120 -8.04 37.75 22.96
CA GLY A 120 -7.65 39.16 22.85
C GLY A 120 -6.62 39.40 21.76
N LEU A 121 -5.53 38.62 21.76
CA LEU A 121 -4.42 38.75 20.83
C LEU A 121 -4.80 38.41 19.38
N PHE A 122 -5.49 37.28 19.16
CA PHE A 122 -5.74 36.75 17.81
C PHE A 122 -7.10 37.13 17.22
N LEU A 123 -8.08 37.51 18.06
CA LEU A 123 -9.41 37.94 17.59
C LEU A 123 -9.64 39.43 17.88
N GLY A 124 -9.34 39.89 19.10
CA GLY A 124 -9.60 41.26 19.55
C GLY A 124 -8.75 42.30 18.83
N ILE A 125 -7.43 42.19 18.93
CA ILE A 125 -6.48 43.18 18.39
C ILE A 125 -6.63 43.38 16.88
N PRO A 126 -6.66 42.34 16.02
CA PRO A 126 -6.88 42.53 14.58
C PRO A 126 -8.17 43.28 14.29
N THR A 127 -9.26 42.91 14.98
CA THR A 127 -10.59 43.52 14.81
C THR A 127 -10.58 44.98 15.22
N ALA A 128 -9.93 45.31 16.34
CA ALA A 128 -9.82 46.68 16.83
C ALA A 128 -9.05 47.55 15.84
N ILE A 129 -7.89 47.08 15.38
CA ILE A 129 -7.06 47.81 14.40
C ILE A 129 -7.82 47.99 13.08
N ALA A 130 -8.43 46.94 12.54
CA ALA A 130 -9.19 47.03 11.29
C ALA A 130 -10.41 47.98 11.42
N SER A 131 -11.00 48.08 12.61
CA SER A 131 -12.13 49.00 12.87
C SER A 131 -11.73 50.47 12.82
N LEU A 132 -10.46 50.82 13.01
CA LEU A 132 -9.95 52.19 12.86
C LEU A 132 -10.08 52.68 11.41
N PHE A 133 -10.06 51.77 10.44
CA PHE A 133 -10.19 52.06 9.02
C PHE A 133 -11.64 52.08 8.52
N LYS A 134 -12.63 51.84 9.41
CA LYS A 134 -14.05 51.77 9.02
C LYS A 134 -14.56 53.09 8.43
N ASN A 135 -14.11 54.22 8.97
CA ASN A 135 -14.62 55.55 8.61
C ASN A 135 -13.91 56.16 7.39
N THR A 136 -12.99 55.44 6.74
CA THR A 136 -12.22 55.95 5.60
C THR A 136 -12.81 55.56 4.24
N GLY A 137 -14.06 55.09 4.19
CA GLY A 137 -14.77 54.72 2.94
C GLY A 137 -14.36 53.38 2.32
N ILE A 138 -13.63 52.54 3.06
CA ILE A 138 -13.16 51.23 2.59
C ILE A 138 -14.32 50.22 2.59
N SER A 139 -14.38 49.36 1.57
CA SER A 139 -15.39 48.30 1.48
C SER A 139 -15.26 47.27 2.60
N SER A 140 -16.37 46.62 2.97
CA SER A 140 -16.39 45.56 3.99
C SER A 140 -15.41 44.42 3.68
N VAL A 141 -15.26 44.07 2.41
CA VAL A 141 -14.31 43.04 1.94
C VAL A 141 -12.87 43.47 2.20
N ALA A 142 -12.52 44.72 1.88
CA ALA A 142 -11.17 45.23 2.10
C ALA A 142 -10.84 45.37 3.60
N LEU A 143 -11.80 45.75 4.44
CA LEU A 143 -11.60 45.78 5.90
C LEU A 143 -11.37 44.36 6.48
N ASN A 144 -12.08 43.34 5.98
CA ASN A 144 -11.86 41.94 6.36
C ASN A 144 -10.48 41.43 5.90
N LEU A 145 -9.98 41.89 4.75
CA LEU A 145 -8.65 41.56 4.25
C LEU A 145 -7.53 42.23 5.07
N ILE A 146 -7.69 43.51 5.44
CA ILE A 146 -6.76 44.20 6.34
C ILE A 146 -6.63 43.44 7.65
N GLU A 147 -7.77 43.05 8.23
CA GLU A 147 -7.76 42.26 9.45
C GLU A 147 -7.03 40.93 9.30
N ALA A 148 -7.26 40.23 8.18
CA ALA A 148 -6.58 38.98 7.87
C ALA A 148 -5.06 39.14 7.85
N ILE A 149 -4.56 40.18 7.17
CA ILE A 149 -3.14 40.48 7.06
C ILE A 149 -2.55 40.76 8.46
N ILE A 150 -3.22 41.58 9.27
CA ILE A 150 -2.79 41.89 10.64
C ILE A 150 -2.74 40.61 11.48
N ARG A 151 -3.74 39.74 11.38
CA ARG A 151 -3.77 38.47 12.12
C ARG A 151 -2.61 37.55 11.71
N ILE A 152 -2.29 37.47 10.43
CA ILE A 152 -1.12 36.71 9.92
C ILE A 152 0.18 37.29 10.45
N ALA A 153 0.33 38.62 10.42
CA ALA A 153 1.52 39.29 10.93
C ALA A 153 1.71 39.05 12.44
N ILE A 154 0.64 39.15 13.24
CA ILE A 154 0.66 38.84 14.67
C ILE A 154 1.05 37.39 14.91
N LEU A 155 0.48 36.44 14.16
CA LEU A 155 0.82 35.02 14.33
C LEU A 155 2.29 34.72 14.01
N ILE A 156 2.79 35.21 12.88
CA ILE A 156 4.20 34.98 12.48
C ILE A 156 5.15 35.62 13.50
N THR A 157 4.84 36.84 13.95
CA THR A 157 5.64 37.54 14.97
C THR A 157 5.62 36.77 16.28
N TYR A 158 4.44 36.33 16.74
CA TYR A 158 4.30 35.54 17.95
C TYR A 158 5.09 34.22 17.87
N MET A 159 4.93 33.47 16.78
CA MET A 159 5.69 32.23 16.52
C MET A 159 7.19 32.45 16.54
N PHE A 160 7.66 33.54 15.91
CA PHE A 160 9.07 33.90 15.91
C PHE A 160 9.59 34.22 17.32
N LEU A 161 8.83 34.99 18.11
CA LEU A 161 9.22 35.34 19.47
C LEU A 161 9.28 34.11 20.39
N ILE A 162 8.25 33.27 20.40
CA ILE A 162 8.27 32.08 21.26
C ILE A 162 9.32 31.05 20.82
N SER A 163 9.67 31.01 19.52
CA SER A 163 10.70 30.10 19.02
C SER A 163 12.09 30.38 19.57
N LYS A 164 12.29 31.53 20.23
CA LYS A 164 13.53 31.92 20.90
C LYS A 164 13.58 31.52 22.38
N LEU A 165 12.48 31.02 22.95
CA LEU A 165 12.48 30.48 24.31
C LEU A 165 13.06 29.06 24.26
N ASP A 166 14.01 28.75 25.14
CA ASP A 166 14.78 27.51 25.09
C ASP A 166 13.89 26.25 25.14
N ASP A 167 12.89 26.24 26.01
CA ASP A 167 11.94 25.12 26.13
C ASP A 167 11.14 24.89 24.84
N ILE A 168 10.67 25.98 24.22
CA ILE A 168 9.90 25.92 22.98
C ILE A 168 10.79 25.55 21.80
N TYR A 169 12.02 26.06 21.76
CA TYR A 169 13.02 25.68 20.78
C TYR A 169 13.25 24.16 20.82
N ARG A 170 13.40 23.60 22.03
CA ARG A 170 13.58 22.17 22.25
C ARG A 170 12.37 21.34 21.83
N VAL A 171 11.14 21.78 22.13
CA VAL A 171 9.92 21.15 21.61
C VAL A 171 9.88 21.17 20.07
N PHE A 172 10.33 22.25 19.43
CA PHE A 172 10.42 22.32 17.96
C PHE A 172 11.49 21.38 17.38
N GLN A 173 12.54 21.04 18.13
CA GLN A 173 13.47 19.99 17.71
C GLN A 173 12.81 18.60 17.75
N TYR A 174 12.10 18.26 18.84
CA TYR A 174 11.32 17.01 18.91
C TYR A 174 10.26 16.92 17.80
N HIS A 175 9.69 18.04 17.37
CA HIS A 175 8.80 18.10 16.21
C HIS A 175 9.55 17.81 14.90
N GLY A 176 10.80 18.29 14.76
CA GLY A 176 11.67 17.87 13.67
C GLY A 176 11.97 16.37 13.70
N ALA A 177 12.24 15.81 14.88
CA ALA A 177 12.47 14.36 15.07
C ALA A 177 11.25 13.53 14.69
N GLU A 178 10.05 13.97 15.06
CA GLU A 178 8.78 13.36 14.67
C GLU A 178 8.68 13.23 13.14
N HIS A 179 8.85 14.33 12.42
CA HIS A 179 8.73 14.36 10.96
C HIS A 179 9.76 13.47 10.26
N LYS A 180 11.02 13.55 10.67
CA LYS A 180 12.08 12.71 10.09
C LYS A 180 11.80 11.22 10.29
N THR A 181 11.32 10.86 11.47
CA THR A 181 10.99 9.47 11.82
C THR A 181 9.82 8.95 10.99
N ILE A 182 8.77 9.77 10.80
CA ILE A 182 7.63 9.44 9.95
C ILE A 182 8.07 9.24 8.49
N PHE A 183 8.90 10.13 7.95
CA PHE A 183 9.41 9.98 6.58
C PHE A 183 10.23 8.71 6.38
N CYS A 184 11.11 8.37 7.33
CA CYS A 184 11.88 7.12 7.31
C CYS A 184 10.95 5.89 7.28
N TYR A 185 9.88 5.92 8.08
CA TYR A 185 8.89 4.85 8.10
C TYR A 185 8.13 4.72 6.78
N GLU A 186 7.80 5.84 6.14
CA GLU A 186 7.06 5.87 4.87
C GLU A 186 7.89 5.45 3.66
N ALA A 187 9.22 5.59 3.78
CA ALA A 187 10.19 5.06 2.85
C ALA A 187 10.43 3.54 3.00
N ASP A 188 9.82 2.89 4.01
CA ASP A 188 10.05 1.49 4.39
C ASP A 188 11.52 1.21 4.79
N GLU A 189 12.23 2.21 5.30
CA GLU A 189 13.59 2.07 5.84
C GLU A 189 13.57 1.66 7.33
N LYS A 190 14.65 1.00 7.78
CA LYS A 190 14.81 0.61 9.19
C LYS A 190 14.87 1.86 10.07
N LEU A 191 14.05 1.90 11.12
CA LEU A 191 13.98 2.99 12.09
C LEU A 191 15.21 3.00 13.01
N THR A 192 16.31 3.54 12.48
CA THR A 192 17.58 3.79 13.17
C THR A 192 17.89 5.28 13.12
N VAL A 193 18.68 5.79 14.07
CA VAL A 193 19.09 7.21 14.11
C VAL A 193 19.78 7.60 12.79
N GLU A 194 20.66 6.73 12.26
CA GLU A 194 21.40 6.98 11.02
C GLU A 194 20.48 7.15 9.80
N ASN A 195 19.47 6.28 9.65
CA ASN A 195 18.52 6.38 8.54
C ASN A 195 17.59 7.57 8.71
N VAL A 196 17.03 7.77 9.91
CA VAL A 196 16.12 8.86 10.21
C VAL A 196 16.78 10.23 9.96
N ARG A 197 18.07 10.37 10.27
CA ARG A 197 18.83 11.62 10.07
C ARG A 197 18.80 12.14 8.62
N LYS A 198 18.73 11.22 7.63
CA LYS A 198 18.77 11.53 6.19
C LYS A 198 17.50 12.22 5.69
N PHE A 199 16.38 12.09 6.42
CA PHE A 199 15.09 12.63 6.01
C PHE A 199 14.92 14.10 6.40
N GLY A 200 14.05 14.80 5.67
CA GLY A 200 13.74 16.21 5.92
C GLY A 200 12.75 16.40 7.06
N ARG A 201 12.76 17.59 7.67
CA ARG A 201 11.82 17.97 8.75
C ARG A 201 10.54 18.66 8.28
N LEU A 202 10.34 18.85 6.97
CA LEU A 202 9.18 19.58 6.43
C LEU A 202 8.17 18.58 5.87
N HIS A 203 7.07 18.36 6.59
CA HIS A 203 6.07 17.34 6.26
C HIS A 203 4.73 17.96 5.85
N PRO A 204 4.14 17.59 4.68
CA PRO A 204 2.95 18.24 4.15
C PRO A 204 1.66 17.98 4.95
N ARG A 205 1.65 16.93 5.79
CA ARG A 205 0.49 16.55 6.62
C ARG A 205 0.59 17.02 8.08
N CYS A 206 1.54 17.90 8.40
CA CYS A 206 1.70 18.44 9.74
C CYS A 206 0.55 19.38 10.16
N GLY A 207 0.22 19.41 11.46
CA GLY A 207 -0.75 20.34 12.04
C GLY A 207 -0.38 21.83 11.95
N THR A 208 0.86 22.19 11.66
CA THR A 208 1.24 23.60 11.38
C THR A 208 0.67 24.08 10.04
N ASN A 209 0.50 23.17 9.08
CA ASN A 209 -0.25 23.44 7.86
C ASN A 209 -1.75 23.66 8.18
N PHE A 210 -2.28 22.99 9.22
CA PHE A 210 -3.63 23.26 9.72
C PHE A 210 -3.77 24.69 10.23
N LEU A 211 -2.82 25.18 11.03
CA LEU A 211 -2.86 26.56 11.52
C LEU A 211 -2.93 27.57 10.37
N PHE A 212 -2.05 27.47 9.36
CA PHE A 212 -2.11 28.37 8.20
C PHE A 212 -3.41 28.24 7.39
N LEU A 213 -3.83 27.00 7.10
CA LEU A 213 -5.04 26.76 6.30
C LEU A 213 -6.32 27.18 7.04
N THR A 214 -6.38 27.06 8.36
CA THR A 214 -7.51 27.60 9.15
C THR A 214 -7.59 29.10 9.02
N MET A 215 -6.46 29.81 9.00
CA MET A 215 -6.46 31.25 8.75
C MET A 215 -7.01 31.54 7.36
N LEU A 216 -6.48 30.93 6.31
CA LEU A 216 -6.93 31.18 4.94
C LEU A 216 -8.43 30.92 4.75
N VAL A 217 -8.92 29.78 5.25
CA VAL A 217 -10.35 29.42 5.22
C VAL A 217 -11.17 30.44 6.03
N SER A 218 -10.66 30.90 7.18
CA SER A 218 -11.34 31.91 7.99
C SER A 218 -11.46 33.25 7.24
N VAL A 219 -10.44 33.67 6.49
CA VAL A 219 -10.48 34.91 5.69
C VAL A 219 -11.58 34.83 4.64
N ILE A 220 -11.64 33.72 3.90
CA ILE A 220 -12.66 33.51 2.87
C ILE A 220 -14.05 33.52 3.50
N LEU A 221 -14.28 32.72 4.55
CA LEU A 221 -15.60 32.63 5.20
C LEU A 221 -16.04 33.96 5.80
N PHE A 222 -15.15 34.67 6.50
CA PHE A 222 -15.50 35.96 7.11
C PHE A 222 -15.59 37.09 6.08
N SER A 223 -14.94 37.00 4.91
CA SER A 223 -15.11 37.98 3.83
C SER A 223 -16.54 38.00 3.27
N LEU A 224 -17.25 36.88 3.38
CA LEU A 224 -18.67 36.73 3.02
C LEU A 224 -19.61 37.26 4.11
N THR A 225 -19.09 37.64 5.27
CA THR A 225 -19.87 38.23 6.36
C THR A 225 -19.80 39.76 6.32
N GLY A 226 -20.93 40.43 6.55
CA GLY A 226 -20.99 41.91 6.56
C GLY A 226 -20.19 42.55 7.71
N TRP A 227 -19.94 43.86 7.59
CA TRP A 227 -19.21 44.62 8.60
C TRP A 227 -20.13 45.15 9.71
N GLY A 228 -20.54 44.25 10.61
CA GLY A 228 -21.40 44.55 11.77
C GLY A 228 -20.68 45.21 12.96
N GLY A 229 -21.34 45.20 14.12
CA GLY A 229 -20.74 45.67 15.38
C GLY A 229 -19.64 44.76 15.92
N PHE A 230 -18.76 45.28 16.79
CA PHE A 230 -17.63 44.53 17.36
C PHE A 230 -18.08 43.19 17.99
N TRP A 231 -19.07 43.22 18.88
CA TRP A 231 -19.59 42.03 19.57
C TRP A 231 -20.26 41.04 18.62
N GLN A 232 -21.00 41.53 17.62
CA GLN A 232 -21.62 40.69 16.61
C GLN A 232 -20.55 39.91 15.82
N ARG A 233 -19.44 40.56 15.45
CA ARG A 233 -18.32 39.91 14.74
C ARG A 233 -17.63 38.88 15.63
N LEU A 234 -17.44 39.20 16.91
CA LEU A 234 -16.82 38.26 17.86
C LEU A 234 -17.67 36.99 18.02
N ILE A 235 -18.98 37.14 18.20
CA ILE A 235 -19.91 36.00 18.32
C ILE A 235 -19.92 35.17 17.03
N LEU A 236 -20.03 35.81 15.86
CA LEU A 236 -20.02 35.12 14.58
C LEU A 236 -18.74 34.28 14.37
N ARG A 237 -17.59 34.74 14.85
CA ARG A 237 -16.34 33.98 14.75
C ARG A 237 -16.32 32.74 15.61
N ILE A 238 -16.84 32.85 16.83
CA ILE A 238 -16.94 31.71 17.75
C ILE A 238 -17.88 30.66 17.15
N VAL A 239 -19.03 31.09 16.64
CA VAL A 239 -20.04 30.20 16.04
C VAL A 239 -19.54 29.54 14.75
N LEU A 240 -18.78 30.26 13.91
CA LEU A 240 -18.26 29.71 12.65
C LEU A 240 -16.95 28.90 12.82
N MET A 241 -16.33 28.91 14.00
CA MET A 241 -15.08 28.20 14.26
C MET A 241 -15.14 26.69 13.96
N PRO A 242 -16.20 25.93 14.34
CA PRO A 242 -16.31 24.52 13.97
C PRO A 242 -16.39 24.30 12.46
N ILE A 243 -17.00 25.22 11.72
CA ILE A 243 -17.11 25.14 10.25
C ILE A 243 -15.74 25.38 9.61
N VAL A 244 -15.00 26.40 10.08
CA VAL A 244 -13.61 26.67 9.66
C VAL A 244 -12.76 25.41 9.88
N ALA A 245 -12.77 24.85 11.09
CA ALA A 245 -12.01 23.65 11.42
C ALA A 245 -12.39 22.44 10.55
N GLY A 246 -13.69 22.27 10.30
CA GLY A 246 -14.22 21.20 9.46
C GLY A 246 -13.74 21.27 8.01
N ILE A 247 -13.82 22.45 7.39
CA ILE A 247 -13.35 22.68 6.02
C ILE A 247 -11.83 22.50 5.96
N THR A 248 -11.08 23.09 6.89
CA THR A 248 -9.62 22.97 6.91
C THR A 248 -9.15 21.52 7.03
N TYR A 249 -9.81 20.71 7.86
CA TYR A 249 -9.49 19.28 7.99
C TYR A 249 -9.66 18.52 6.67
N GLU A 250 -10.74 18.77 5.92
CA GLU A 250 -10.95 18.12 4.62
C GLU A 250 -9.92 18.56 3.59
N ILE A 251 -9.48 19.83 3.60
CA ILE A 251 -8.38 20.32 2.75
C ILE A 251 -7.09 19.58 3.05
N ILE A 252 -6.71 19.42 4.33
CA ILE A 252 -5.48 18.69 4.71
C ILE A 252 -5.56 17.22 4.31
N LYS A 253 -6.72 16.60 4.52
CA LYS A 253 -6.94 15.21 4.12
C LYS A 253 -6.82 15.02 2.61
N TRP A 254 -7.29 15.99 1.82
CA TRP A 254 -7.11 16.01 0.38
C TRP A 254 -5.63 16.22 0.00
N LEU A 255 -4.94 17.17 0.64
CA LEU A 255 -3.50 17.41 0.43
C LEU A 255 -2.66 16.17 0.72
N GLY A 256 -3.01 15.38 1.74
CA GLY A 256 -2.33 14.13 2.07
C GLY A 256 -2.55 12.98 1.06
N ARG A 257 -3.44 13.15 0.07
CA ARG A 257 -3.79 12.12 -0.93
C ARG A 257 -3.40 12.52 -2.35
N THR A 258 -2.97 13.76 -2.58
CA THR A 258 -2.72 14.32 -3.90
C THR A 258 -1.26 14.73 -4.06
N GLU A 259 -0.70 14.45 -5.23
CA GLU A 259 0.63 14.93 -5.63
C GLU A 259 0.55 16.06 -6.68
N SER A 260 -0.66 16.58 -6.92
CA SER A 260 -0.91 17.57 -7.96
C SER A 260 -0.15 18.88 -7.74
N LYS A 261 0.15 19.60 -8.84
CA LYS A 261 0.77 20.93 -8.80
C LYS A 261 -0.01 21.91 -7.91
N LEU A 262 -1.34 21.86 -7.98
CA LEU A 262 -2.22 22.68 -7.15
C LEU A 262 -2.07 22.35 -5.65
N GLY A 263 -1.98 21.06 -5.30
CA GLY A 263 -1.75 20.65 -3.91
C GLY A 263 -0.44 21.18 -3.36
N LYS A 264 0.64 21.13 -4.16
CA LYS A 264 1.95 21.68 -3.78
C LYS A 264 1.92 23.19 -3.55
N ILE A 265 1.19 23.94 -4.38
CA ILE A 265 1.03 25.41 -4.22
C ILE A 265 0.29 25.73 -2.92
N ILE A 266 -0.80 25.02 -2.62
CA ILE A 266 -1.61 25.26 -1.41
C ILE A 266 -0.83 24.89 -0.14
N ALA A 267 -0.03 23.83 -0.16
CA ALA A 267 0.76 23.40 0.99
C ALA A 267 2.02 24.26 1.24
N TYR A 268 2.55 24.94 0.22
CA TYR A 268 3.83 25.63 0.28
C TYR A 268 3.96 26.66 1.42
N PRO A 269 2.99 27.57 1.65
CA PRO A 269 3.10 28.53 2.75
C PRO A 269 3.12 27.86 4.12
N GLY A 270 2.35 26.77 4.30
CA GLY A 270 2.37 25.97 5.52
C GLY A 270 3.70 25.26 5.74
N LEU A 271 4.34 24.76 4.67
CA LEU A 271 5.69 24.20 4.73
C LEU A 271 6.74 25.25 5.11
N LYS A 272 6.59 26.50 4.65
CA LYS A 272 7.48 27.59 5.06
C LYS A 272 7.30 27.97 6.53
N LEU A 273 6.08 27.92 7.05
CA LEU A 273 5.84 28.12 8.48
C LEU A 273 6.50 27.02 9.35
N GLN A 274 6.68 25.81 8.80
CA GLN A 274 7.44 24.75 9.47
C GLN A 274 8.91 25.10 9.69
N GLU A 275 9.50 26.02 8.92
CA GLU A 275 10.87 26.48 9.17
C GLU A 275 11.01 27.19 10.54
N LEU A 276 9.93 27.80 11.02
CA LEU A 276 9.85 28.43 12.35
C LEU A 276 9.47 27.44 13.45
N THR A 277 8.58 26.50 13.15
CA THR A 277 7.94 25.59 14.13
C THR A 277 8.56 24.19 14.18
N THR A 278 9.61 23.94 13.41
CA THR A 278 10.48 22.76 13.51
C THR A 278 11.94 23.22 13.52
N LYS A 279 12.78 22.53 14.28
CA LYS A 279 14.24 22.71 14.34
C LYS A 279 14.93 21.38 14.10
N GLU A 280 16.22 21.43 13.79
CA GLU A 280 16.99 20.20 13.61
C GLU A 280 17.16 19.50 14.96
N PRO A 281 16.76 18.22 15.06
CA PRO A 281 16.93 17.43 16.26
C PRO A 281 18.35 16.90 16.40
N ASP A 282 18.76 16.66 17.64
CA ASP A 282 19.91 15.81 17.96
C ASP A 282 19.55 14.31 17.91
N ASP A 283 20.58 13.46 18.02
CA ASP A 283 20.40 12.01 17.99
C ASP A 283 19.56 11.49 19.15
N ALA A 284 19.66 12.10 20.34
CA ALA A 284 18.90 11.70 21.51
C ALA A 284 17.41 11.97 21.33
N GLN A 285 17.04 13.04 20.64
CA GLN A 285 15.66 13.35 20.26
C GLN A 285 15.14 12.40 19.17
N LEU A 286 16.00 12.02 18.21
CA LEU A 286 15.66 11.01 17.19
C LEU A 286 15.35 9.65 17.82
N GLU A 287 16.14 9.21 18.82
CA GLU A 287 15.87 7.97 19.55
C GLU A 287 14.47 7.95 20.18
N VAL A 288 14.08 9.05 20.84
CA VAL A 288 12.76 9.16 21.48
C VAL A 288 11.64 9.08 20.44
N ALA A 289 11.77 9.78 19.32
CA ALA A 289 10.79 9.73 18.23
C ALA A 289 10.67 8.33 17.61
N ILE A 290 11.81 7.65 17.41
CA ILE A 290 11.89 6.27 16.91
C ILE A 290 11.16 5.30 17.85
N GLU A 291 11.44 5.37 19.16
CA GLU A 291 10.81 4.47 20.13
C GLU A 291 9.31 4.72 20.26
N SER A 292 8.88 5.98 20.21
CA SER A 292 7.46 6.35 20.12
C SER A 292 6.78 5.71 18.91
N LEU A 293 7.40 5.82 17.73
CA LEU A 293 6.81 5.28 16.50
C LEU A 293 6.80 3.74 16.49
N LYS A 294 7.90 3.09 16.88
CA LYS A 294 7.97 1.63 17.00
C LYS A 294 6.88 1.11 17.93
N ALA A 295 6.66 1.75 19.08
CA ALA A 295 5.61 1.39 20.01
C ALA A 295 4.21 1.61 19.44
N ALA A 296 3.98 2.73 18.74
CA ALA A 296 2.68 3.04 18.11
C ALA A 296 2.29 2.08 16.98
N GLU A 297 3.27 1.53 16.26
CA GLU A 297 3.10 0.55 15.17
C GLU A 297 3.30 -0.91 15.62
N GLY A 298 3.83 -1.14 16.83
CA GLY A 298 4.18 -2.47 17.34
C GLY A 298 5.34 -3.13 16.60
N ILE A 299 6.32 -2.34 16.16
CA ILE A 299 7.51 -2.80 15.45
C ILE A 299 8.55 -3.26 16.48
N GLU A 300 8.83 -4.55 16.50
CA GLU A 300 9.97 -5.14 17.20
C GLU A 300 10.85 -5.83 16.15
N TYR A 301 12.17 -5.63 16.20
CA TYR A 301 13.12 -6.43 15.43
C TYR A 301 13.64 -7.51 16.38
N LYS A 302 13.48 -8.79 16.02
CA LYS A 302 13.83 -9.91 16.93
C LYS A 302 14.59 -11.04 16.26
N LYS A 303 14.24 -11.40 15.03
CA LYS A 303 14.89 -12.50 14.31
C LYS A 303 15.77 -12.00 13.19
N LYS A 304 16.87 -12.71 12.95
CA LYS A 304 17.77 -12.46 11.82
C LYS A 304 17.30 -13.22 10.57
N ILE A 305 17.70 -12.77 9.38
CA ILE A 305 17.43 -13.48 8.12
C ILE A 305 17.87 -14.94 8.21
N GLY A 306 19.08 -15.20 8.75
CA GLY A 306 19.61 -16.55 8.89
C GLY A 306 18.72 -17.46 9.76
N GLU A 307 18.14 -16.93 10.83
CA GLU A 307 17.25 -17.68 11.72
C GLU A 307 15.92 -18.02 11.03
N LEU A 308 15.33 -17.07 10.29
CA LEU A 308 14.11 -17.31 9.53
C LEU A 308 14.30 -18.36 8.43
N LEU A 309 15.45 -18.36 7.75
CA LEU A 309 15.79 -19.38 6.76
C LEU A 309 15.90 -20.77 7.41
N ILE A 310 16.54 -20.88 8.58
CA ILE A 310 16.66 -22.15 9.30
C ILE A 310 15.27 -22.66 9.73
N ASP A 311 14.45 -21.78 10.31
CA ASP A 311 13.11 -22.12 10.76
C ASP A 311 12.21 -22.55 9.61
N GLY A 312 12.18 -21.79 8.51
CA GLY A 312 11.39 -22.11 7.32
C GLY A 312 11.81 -23.44 6.69
N ASN A 313 13.12 -23.67 6.56
CA ASN A 313 13.65 -24.93 6.04
C ASN A 313 13.21 -26.11 6.89
N LYS A 314 13.25 -25.98 8.22
CA LYS A 314 12.81 -27.03 9.14
C LYS A 314 11.33 -27.35 8.95
N ILE A 315 10.47 -26.33 8.96
CA ILE A 315 9.01 -26.49 8.83
C ILE A 315 8.64 -27.16 7.50
N LEU A 316 9.21 -26.69 6.38
CA LEU A 316 8.89 -27.25 5.07
C LEU A 316 9.49 -28.65 4.87
N LYS A 317 10.66 -28.93 5.46
CA LYS A 317 11.24 -30.27 5.44
C LYS A 317 10.39 -31.28 6.23
N GLU A 318 9.89 -30.90 7.40
CA GLU A 318 8.97 -31.72 8.20
C GLU A 318 7.64 -31.98 7.48
N ALA A 319 7.26 -31.08 6.56
CA ALA A 319 6.08 -31.22 5.71
C ALA A 319 6.33 -31.99 4.40
N ASN A 320 7.48 -32.65 4.23
CA ASN A 320 7.86 -33.37 3.02
C ASN A 320 7.75 -32.52 1.74
N ILE A 321 8.29 -31.31 1.78
CA ILE A 321 8.49 -30.48 0.57
C ILE A 321 9.91 -30.72 0.07
N ASP A 322 10.08 -31.29 -1.12
CA ASP A 322 11.41 -31.63 -1.65
C ASP A 322 12.30 -30.40 -1.89
N THR A 323 11.69 -29.30 -2.35
CA THR A 323 12.36 -28.03 -2.64
C THR A 323 12.44 -27.09 -1.44
N TYR A 324 12.30 -27.59 -0.20
CA TYR A 324 12.15 -26.79 1.03
C TYR A 324 13.16 -25.63 1.18
N ILE A 325 14.42 -25.84 0.78
CA ILE A 325 15.46 -24.79 0.85
C ILE A 325 15.17 -23.65 -0.13
N LEU A 326 14.86 -24.01 -1.38
CA LEU A 326 14.57 -23.03 -2.44
C LEU A 326 13.27 -22.29 -2.12
N ASP A 327 12.22 -23.02 -1.74
CA ASP A 327 10.92 -22.44 -1.39
C ASP A 327 11.06 -21.45 -0.24
N THR A 328 11.78 -21.81 0.82
CA THR A 328 12.03 -20.90 1.96
C THR A 328 12.74 -19.62 1.52
N GLN A 329 13.75 -19.73 0.65
CA GLN A 329 14.48 -18.58 0.10
C GLN A 329 13.57 -17.69 -0.75
N LEU A 330 12.75 -18.28 -1.64
CA LEU A 330 11.82 -17.55 -2.49
C LEU A 330 10.76 -16.81 -1.66
N LEU A 331 10.20 -17.48 -0.64
CA LEU A 331 9.19 -16.89 0.24
C LEU A 331 9.76 -15.76 1.09
N LEU A 332 10.94 -15.93 1.69
CA LEU A 332 11.59 -14.86 2.45
C LEU A 332 12.01 -13.70 1.54
N GLY A 333 12.56 -14.01 0.36
CA GLY A 333 12.93 -13.01 -0.65
C GLY A 333 11.74 -12.16 -1.08
N LYS A 334 10.58 -12.78 -1.30
CA LYS A 334 9.31 -12.08 -1.58
C LYS A 334 8.91 -11.12 -0.46
N VAL A 335 8.98 -11.54 0.81
CA VAL A 335 8.60 -10.72 1.96
C VAL A 335 9.55 -9.54 2.18
N LEU A 336 10.84 -9.75 1.93
CA LEU A 336 11.85 -8.70 2.11
C LEU A 336 12.01 -7.81 0.88
N GLY A 337 11.51 -8.23 -0.29
CA GLY A 337 11.78 -7.56 -1.57
C GLY A 337 13.25 -7.69 -1.97
N LYS A 338 13.87 -8.85 -1.69
CA LYS A 338 15.29 -9.13 -1.87
C LYS A 338 15.50 -10.41 -2.67
N ASP A 339 16.59 -10.45 -3.42
CA ASP A 339 16.99 -11.65 -4.16
C ASP A 339 17.67 -12.67 -3.24
N LYS A 340 17.92 -13.86 -3.79
CA LYS A 340 18.59 -14.95 -3.09
C LYS A 340 20.01 -14.58 -2.65
N LEU A 341 20.73 -13.78 -3.44
CA LEU A 341 22.11 -13.38 -3.13
C LEU A 341 22.16 -12.53 -1.85
N HIS A 342 21.25 -11.57 -1.72
CA HIS A 342 21.11 -10.73 -0.54
C HIS A 342 20.83 -11.57 0.70
N LEU A 343 19.89 -12.53 0.64
CA LEU A 343 19.56 -13.39 1.78
C LEU A 343 20.75 -14.22 2.28
N ILE A 344 21.60 -14.68 1.35
CA ILE A 344 22.77 -15.50 1.68
C ILE A 344 23.89 -14.65 2.29
N THR A 345 24.08 -13.44 1.78
CA THR A 345 25.20 -12.55 2.17
C THR A 345 24.89 -11.69 3.41
N ASN A 346 23.62 -11.47 3.73
CA ASN A 346 23.18 -10.59 4.83
C ASN A 346 22.41 -11.35 5.92
N LYS A 347 22.87 -12.56 6.28
CA LYS A 347 22.19 -13.42 7.27
C LYS A 347 22.00 -12.75 8.64
N GLU A 348 22.87 -11.82 8.99
CA GLU A 348 22.84 -11.09 10.27
C GLU A 348 21.83 -9.92 10.29
N GLU A 349 21.22 -9.58 9.15
CA GLU A 349 20.22 -8.52 9.07
C GLU A 349 18.96 -8.90 9.87
N GLU A 350 18.52 -7.99 10.74
CA GLU A 350 17.33 -8.19 11.55
C GLU A 350 16.05 -7.91 10.76
N VAL A 351 15.06 -8.78 10.92
CA VAL A 351 13.75 -8.70 10.29
C VAL A 351 12.73 -8.20 11.30
N SER A 352 11.85 -7.29 10.85
CA SER A 352 10.76 -6.79 11.70
C SER A 352 9.74 -7.89 11.99
N LYS A 353 9.14 -7.88 13.17
CA LYS A 353 8.10 -8.84 13.59
C LYS A 353 6.89 -8.86 12.65
N PHE A 354 6.64 -7.78 11.91
CA PHE A 354 5.63 -7.74 10.86
C PHE A 354 6.03 -8.62 9.67
N LYS A 355 7.23 -8.42 9.12
CA LYS A 355 7.77 -9.23 8.01
C LYS A 355 7.97 -10.69 8.44
N GLU A 356 8.41 -10.93 9.68
CA GLU A 356 8.44 -12.28 10.28
C GLU A 356 7.08 -12.98 10.23
N ARG A 357 6.00 -12.31 10.64
CA ARG A 357 4.64 -12.89 10.59
C ARG A 357 4.16 -13.14 9.17
N GLU A 358 4.48 -12.23 8.25
CA GLU A 358 4.17 -12.40 6.83
C GLU A 358 4.88 -13.63 6.27
N PHE A 359 6.17 -13.79 6.56
CA PHE A 359 6.95 -14.96 6.18
C PHE A 359 6.35 -16.26 6.70
N TYR A 360 6.04 -16.36 8.00
CA TYR A 360 5.41 -17.56 8.54
C TYR A 360 4.02 -17.84 7.96
N SER A 361 3.26 -16.82 7.58
CA SER A 361 1.98 -16.98 6.89
C SER A 361 2.16 -17.62 5.51
N LEU A 362 3.21 -17.25 4.76
CA LEU A 362 3.53 -17.88 3.48
C LEU A 362 4.08 -19.29 3.65
N ILE A 363 4.91 -19.53 4.67
CA ILE A 363 5.40 -20.86 5.02
C ILE A 363 4.23 -21.80 5.34
N GLU A 364 3.23 -21.34 6.09
CA GLU A 364 2.06 -22.17 6.41
C GLU A 364 1.25 -22.53 5.16
N LYS A 365 1.12 -21.61 4.18
CA LYS A 365 0.52 -21.95 2.88
C LYS A 365 1.31 -23.04 2.18
N ARG A 366 2.63 -22.90 2.09
CA ARG A 366 3.47 -23.89 1.39
C ARG A 366 3.51 -25.24 2.11
N LYS A 367 3.48 -25.23 3.44
CA LYS A 367 3.37 -26.42 4.28
C LYS A 367 2.10 -27.21 4.00
N ASN A 368 0.99 -26.52 3.70
CA ASN A 368 -0.26 -27.15 3.24
C ASN A 368 -0.24 -27.51 1.75
N LYS A 369 0.94 -27.69 1.14
CA LYS A 369 1.15 -28.06 -0.26
C LYS A 369 0.70 -27.07 -1.33
N MET A 370 0.23 -25.87 -0.98
CA MET A 370 -0.08 -24.85 -1.99
C MET A 370 1.15 -24.62 -2.91
N PRO A 371 1.00 -24.69 -4.24
CA PRO A 371 2.10 -24.50 -5.17
C PRO A 371 2.86 -23.20 -4.95
N ILE A 372 4.19 -23.27 -5.01
CA ILE A 372 5.06 -22.10 -4.78
C ILE A 372 4.72 -20.96 -5.77
N SER A 373 4.42 -21.28 -7.03
CA SER A 373 4.05 -20.30 -8.06
C SER A 373 2.76 -19.55 -7.74
N TYR A 374 1.75 -20.20 -7.13
CA TYR A 374 0.54 -19.51 -6.65
C TYR A 374 0.83 -18.61 -5.45
N ILE A 375 1.67 -19.05 -4.52
CA ILE A 375 2.07 -18.22 -3.37
C ILE A 375 2.85 -16.99 -3.85
N LEU A 376 3.77 -17.17 -4.80
CA LEU A 376 4.54 -16.09 -5.42
C LEU A 376 3.71 -15.24 -6.38
N LYS A 377 2.65 -15.80 -6.96
CA LYS A 377 1.82 -15.28 -8.06
C LYS A 377 2.59 -15.09 -9.36
N THR A 378 3.61 -15.89 -9.57
CA THR A 378 4.48 -15.79 -10.74
C THR A 378 5.14 -17.14 -11.02
N THR A 379 5.46 -17.37 -12.28
CA THR A 379 6.17 -18.54 -12.77
C THR A 379 7.00 -18.15 -13.97
N GLU A 380 8.11 -18.82 -14.18
CA GLU A 380 8.93 -18.66 -15.38
C GLU A 380 8.49 -19.69 -16.42
N PHE A 381 8.47 -19.29 -17.69
CA PHE A 381 8.19 -20.13 -18.85
C PHE A 381 8.82 -19.51 -20.10
N MET A 382 9.64 -20.25 -20.85
CA MET A 382 10.35 -19.78 -22.05
C MET A 382 11.22 -18.52 -21.83
N GLY A 383 11.80 -18.36 -20.64
CA GLY A 383 12.53 -17.16 -20.20
C GLY A 383 11.63 -15.98 -19.81
N LEU A 384 10.30 -16.14 -19.81
CA LEU A 384 9.32 -15.10 -19.51
C LEU A 384 8.74 -15.28 -18.11
N ASP A 385 8.67 -14.18 -17.35
CA ASP A 385 8.02 -14.17 -16.04
C ASP A 385 6.51 -13.95 -16.20
N LEU A 386 5.71 -15.01 -16.07
CA LEU A 386 4.26 -15.01 -16.22
C LEU A 386 3.55 -14.95 -14.86
N HIS A 387 2.52 -14.12 -14.76
CA HIS A 387 1.62 -14.09 -13.62
C HIS A 387 0.74 -15.33 -13.61
N VAL A 388 0.54 -15.94 -12.43
CA VAL A 388 -0.37 -17.08 -12.21
C VAL A 388 -1.17 -16.89 -10.93
N GLU A 389 -2.38 -17.46 -10.89
CA GLU A 389 -3.27 -17.51 -9.71
C GLU A 389 -4.00 -18.85 -9.66
N GLU A 390 -4.54 -19.22 -8.51
CA GLU A 390 -5.43 -20.37 -8.37
C GLU A 390 -6.59 -20.27 -9.37
N GLY A 391 -6.84 -21.35 -10.11
CA GLY A 391 -7.79 -21.38 -11.22
C GLY A 391 -7.18 -21.28 -12.63
N VAL A 392 -5.85 -21.21 -12.77
CA VAL A 392 -5.14 -21.50 -14.03
C VAL A 392 -4.08 -22.57 -13.83
N LEU A 393 -3.89 -23.44 -14.82
CA LEU A 393 -2.78 -24.40 -14.81
C LEU A 393 -1.45 -23.65 -14.71
N ILE A 394 -0.54 -24.11 -13.85
CA ILE A 394 0.81 -23.56 -13.77
C ILE A 394 1.61 -24.12 -14.97
N PRO A 395 2.14 -23.27 -15.88
CA PRO A 395 2.96 -23.69 -17.01
C PRO A 395 4.06 -24.68 -16.62
N ARG A 396 4.23 -25.73 -17.42
CA ARG A 396 5.21 -26.79 -17.20
C ARG A 396 6.37 -26.66 -18.17
N GLY A 397 7.56 -27.10 -17.75
CA GLY A 397 8.73 -27.14 -18.64
C GLY A 397 8.51 -28.02 -19.87
N ASP A 398 7.78 -29.13 -19.73
CA ASP A 398 7.48 -30.02 -20.87
C ASP A 398 6.63 -29.32 -21.95
N THR A 399 5.81 -28.33 -21.57
CA THR A 399 5.00 -27.52 -22.49
C THR A 399 5.87 -26.59 -23.36
N GLU A 400 7.11 -26.28 -22.96
CA GLU A 400 8.04 -25.48 -23.76
C GLU A 400 8.33 -26.15 -25.10
N ILE A 401 8.33 -27.48 -25.14
CA ILE A 401 8.61 -28.28 -26.34
C ILE A 401 7.52 -28.06 -27.40
N LEU A 402 6.26 -27.88 -27.00
CA LEU A 402 5.18 -27.52 -27.92
C LEU A 402 5.46 -26.17 -28.59
N VAL A 403 5.94 -25.19 -27.82
CA VAL A 403 6.30 -23.87 -28.34
C VAL A 403 7.49 -23.98 -29.30
N GLU A 404 8.56 -24.67 -28.89
CA GLU A 404 9.75 -24.88 -29.71
C GLU A 404 9.44 -25.58 -31.04
N GLU A 405 8.66 -26.66 -31.00
CA GLU A 405 8.27 -27.39 -32.20
C GLU A 405 7.39 -26.55 -33.11
N THR A 406 6.47 -25.76 -32.55
CA THR A 406 5.64 -24.85 -33.35
C THR A 406 6.49 -23.78 -34.05
N LEU A 407 7.46 -23.20 -33.35
CA LEU A 407 8.34 -22.16 -33.89
C LEU A 407 9.20 -22.64 -35.06
N LYS A 408 9.49 -23.95 -35.17
CA LYS A 408 10.22 -24.54 -36.30
C LYS A 408 9.47 -24.46 -37.63
N PHE A 409 8.15 -24.28 -37.59
CA PHE A 409 7.31 -24.08 -38.78
C PHE A 409 7.02 -22.60 -39.08
N MET A 410 7.56 -21.69 -38.26
CA MET A 410 7.32 -20.27 -38.36
C MET A 410 8.58 -19.55 -38.85
N ASP A 411 8.52 -19.06 -40.08
CA ASP A 411 9.54 -18.17 -40.63
C ASP A 411 9.53 -16.84 -39.86
N GLU A 412 10.71 -16.27 -39.58
CA GLU A 412 10.81 -15.05 -38.75
C GLU A 412 10.14 -13.82 -39.41
N ASP A 413 10.27 -13.69 -40.73
CA ASP A 413 9.81 -12.52 -41.49
C ASP A 413 8.35 -12.61 -41.94
N LYS A 414 7.70 -13.77 -41.80
CA LYS A 414 6.33 -13.98 -42.29
C LYS A 414 5.30 -13.63 -41.22
N GLU A 415 4.17 -13.08 -41.66
CA GLU A 415 3.02 -12.86 -40.77
C GLU A 415 2.26 -14.16 -40.53
N TYR A 416 1.94 -14.42 -39.26
CA TYR A 416 1.14 -15.57 -38.84
C TYR A 416 -0.04 -15.13 -37.97
N GLU A 417 -1.19 -15.76 -38.19
CA GLU A 417 -2.35 -15.72 -37.30
C GLU A 417 -2.39 -17.05 -36.53
N VAL A 418 -2.19 -16.99 -35.21
CA VAL A 418 -2.08 -18.15 -34.32
C VAL A 418 -3.27 -18.19 -33.37
N CYS A 419 -3.84 -19.38 -33.18
CA CYS A 419 -4.84 -19.66 -32.17
C CYS A 419 -4.20 -20.50 -31.06
N ASP A 420 -4.15 -19.98 -29.83
CA ASP A 420 -3.76 -20.72 -28.63
C ASP A 420 -5.03 -21.11 -27.86
N LEU A 421 -5.42 -22.37 -27.97
CA LEU A 421 -6.66 -22.89 -27.42
C LEU A 421 -6.43 -23.56 -26.05
N CYS A 422 -7.37 -23.34 -25.12
CA CYS A 422 -7.22 -23.72 -23.70
C CYS A 422 -6.03 -23.00 -23.05
N CYS A 423 -5.89 -21.71 -23.37
CA CYS A 423 -4.66 -20.96 -23.11
C CYS A 423 -4.30 -20.80 -21.62
N GLY A 424 -5.27 -20.90 -20.69
CA GLY A 424 -5.03 -20.81 -19.26
C GLY A 424 -4.35 -19.49 -18.84
N SER A 425 -3.04 -19.55 -18.56
CA SER A 425 -2.22 -18.37 -18.24
C SER A 425 -1.74 -17.59 -19.47
N GLY A 426 -1.96 -18.13 -20.66
CA GLY A 426 -1.52 -17.62 -21.96
C GLY A 426 -0.10 -18.03 -22.34
N ALA A 427 0.49 -18.99 -21.63
CA ALA A 427 1.93 -19.30 -21.72
C ALA A 427 2.40 -19.61 -23.14
N ILE A 428 1.69 -20.47 -23.87
CA ILE A 428 2.07 -20.92 -25.21
C ILE A 428 1.98 -19.75 -26.20
N GLY A 429 0.80 -19.15 -26.34
CA GLY A 429 0.55 -18.09 -27.30
C GLY A 429 1.38 -16.82 -27.05
N ILE A 430 1.56 -16.43 -25.79
CA ILE A 430 2.41 -15.29 -25.42
C ILE A 430 3.88 -15.55 -25.78
N SER A 431 4.35 -16.79 -25.58
CA SER A 431 5.73 -17.16 -25.93
C SER A 431 5.95 -17.18 -27.44
N ILE A 432 5.01 -17.75 -28.21
CA ILE A 432 5.07 -17.72 -29.68
C ILE A 432 5.11 -16.29 -30.18
N ALA A 433 4.21 -15.43 -29.69
CA ALA A 433 4.24 -14.01 -30.01
C ALA A 433 5.61 -13.41 -29.65
N HIS A 434 6.13 -13.65 -28.44
CA HIS A 434 7.41 -13.09 -28.00
C HIS A 434 8.56 -13.40 -28.99
N PHE A 435 8.68 -14.64 -29.47
CA PHE A 435 9.76 -15.05 -30.37
C PHE A 435 9.50 -14.79 -31.86
N ARG A 436 8.28 -14.39 -32.24
CA ARG A 436 7.91 -14.04 -33.62
C ARG A 436 7.18 -12.71 -33.64
N GLU A 437 7.92 -11.63 -33.93
CA GLU A 437 7.42 -10.26 -33.84
C GLU A 437 6.21 -9.99 -34.77
N ASN A 438 6.18 -10.63 -35.94
CA ASN A 438 5.13 -10.49 -36.95
C ASN A 438 3.92 -11.43 -36.74
N THR A 439 3.78 -12.01 -35.54
CA THR A 439 2.67 -12.93 -35.23
C THR A 439 1.58 -12.26 -34.42
N LYS A 440 0.32 -12.47 -34.85
CA LYS A 440 -0.89 -12.18 -34.07
C LYS A 440 -1.42 -13.45 -33.42
N VAL A 441 -1.85 -13.34 -32.17
CA VAL A 441 -2.28 -14.48 -31.36
C VAL A 441 -3.63 -14.23 -30.73
N ASP A 442 -4.56 -15.14 -30.99
CA ASP A 442 -5.85 -15.24 -30.29
C ASP A 442 -5.73 -16.32 -29.22
N LEU A 443 -5.76 -15.89 -27.95
CA LEU A 443 -5.69 -16.76 -26.78
C LEU A 443 -7.11 -17.06 -26.30
N ILE A 444 -7.50 -18.33 -26.32
CA ILE A 444 -8.88 -18.76 -26.14
C ILE A 444 -9.02 -19.61 -24.89
N ASP A 445 -9.95 -19.24 -24.02
CA ASP A 445 -10.34 -20.03 -22.85
C ASP A 445 -11.81 -19.74 -22.49
N TYR A 446 -12.42 -20.62 -21.69
CA TYR A 446 -13.82 -20.51 -21.30
C TYR A 446 -14.01 -19.78 -19.95
N TYR A 447 -13.05 -19.89 -19.04
CA TYR A 447 -13.23 -19.47 -17.65
C TYR A 447 -12.76 -18.03 -17.37
N ASP A 448 -13.36 -17.40 -16.36
CA ASP A 448 -13.06 -16.00 -15.96
C ASP A 448 -11.64 -15.82 -15.40
N VAL A 449 -11.08 -16.84 -14.74
CA VAL A 449 -9.74 -16.76 -14.15
C VAL A 449 -8.66 -16.77 -15.25
N PRO A 450 -8.65 -17.72 -16.21
CA PRO A 450 -7.84 -17.63 -17.42
C PRO A 450 -7.93 -16.29 -18.14
N GLU A 451 -9.14 -15.74 -18.33
CA GLU A 451 -9.33 -14.42 -18.96
C GLU A 451 -8.52 -13.33 -18.25
N LYS A 452 -8.69 -13.25 -16.92
CA LYS A 452 -8.01 -12.24 -16.09
C LYS A 452 -6.50 -12.43 -16.12
N VAL A 453 -6.01 -13.66 -15.98
CA VAL A 453 -4.58 -13.96 -15.91
C VAL A 453 -3.92 -13.72 -17.26
N THR A 454 -4.49 -14.23 -18.34
CA THR A 454 -3.96 -14.07 -19.70
C THR A 454 -3.91 -12.60 -20.10
N LYS A 455 -4.99 -11.82 -19.87
CA LYS A 455 -4.97 -10.36 -20.14
C LYS A 455 -3.87 -9.65 -19.35
N ARG A 456 -3.63 -10.04 -18.09
CA ARG A 456 -2.55 -9.48 -17.29
C ARG A 456 -1.17 -9.83 -17.85
N ASN A 457 -0.97 -11.05 -18.34
CA ASN A 457 0.28 -11.49 -18.96
C ASN A 457 0.54 -10.82 -20.30
N ILE A 458 -0.48 -10.65 -21.15
CA ILE A 458 -0.38 -9.88 -22.40
C ILE A 458 0.16 -8.47 -22.12
N VAL A 459 -0.38 -7.77 -21.11
CA VAL A 459 0.08 -6.44 -20.73
C VAL A 459 1.50 -6.50 -20.15
N LYS A 460 1.78 -7.47 -19.25
CA LYS A 460 3.10 -7.64 -18.62
C LYS A 460 4.20 -7.83 -19.66
N GLN A 461 3.94 -8.60 -20.71
CA GLN A 461 4.87 -8.90 -21.80
C GLN A 461 4.81 -7.88 -22.96
N LYS A 462 4.02 -6.80 -22.84
CA LYS A 462 3.91 -5.72 -23.84
C LYS A 462 3.40 -6.20 -25.21
N LEU A 463 2.44 -7.13 -25.22
CA LEU A 463 1.90 -7.75 -26.44
C LEU A 463 0.48 -7.27 -26.81
N SER A 464 -0.05 -6.26 -26.14
CA SER A 464 -1.46 -5.82 -26.31
C SER A 464 -1.84 -5.40 -27.73
N ASN A 465 -0.88 -5.12 -28.60
CA ASN A 465 -1.10 -4.77 -30.01
C ASN A 465 -1.30 -5.99 -30.92
N ARG A 466 -0.91 -7.19 -30.47
CA ARG A 466 -0.88 -8.40 -31.30
C ARG A 466 -1.35 -9.67 -30.61
N ALA A 467 -1.60 -9.64 -29.30
CA ALA A 467 -2.23 -10.73 -28.56
C ALA A 467 -3.57 -10.26 -27.99
N LYS A 468 -4.63 -11.06 -28.16
CA LYS A 468 -5.96 -10.79 -27.57
C LYS A 468 -6.58 -12.06 -26.99
N PHE A 469 -7.32 -11.88 -25.90
CA PHE A 469 -8.07 -12.95 -25.27
C PHE A 469 -9.49 -13.05 -25.85
N ILE A 470 -9.99 -14.28 -26.05
CA ILE A 470 -11.35 -14.57 -26.47
C ILE A 470 -11.97 -15.56 -25.50
N LYS A 471 -13.11 -15.18 -24.92
CA LYS A 471 -13.89 -16.09 -24.09
C LYS A 471 -14.75 -16.97 -24.98
N SER A 472 -14.48 -18.28 -25.01
CA SER A 472 -15.20 -19.24 -25.88
C SER A 472 -15.19 -20.64 -25.28
N ASP A 473 -16.25 -21.41 -25.50
CA ASP A 473 -16.19 -22.87 -25.36
C ASP A 473 -15.52 -23.43 -26.61
N LEU A 474 -14.29 -23.87 -26.45
CA LEU A 474 -13.41 -24.31 -27.53
C LEU A 474 -13.46 -23.34 -28.74
N LEU A 475 -13.67 -23.87 -29.95
CA LEU A 475 -13.60 -23.12 -31.20
C LEU A 475 -14.92 -22.43 -31.59
N ASN A 476 -15.97 -22.50 -30.76
CA ASN A 476 -17.30 -22.01 -31.11
C ASN A 476 -17.31 -20.54 -31.56
N GLU A 477 -16.74 -19.63 -30.77
CA GLU A 477 -16.78 -18.20 -31.06
C GLU A 477 -15.94 -17.83 -32.29
N VAL A 478 -14.80 -18.50 -32.49
CA VAL A 478 -13.93 -18.23 -33.64
C VAL A 478 -14.53 -18.76 -34.95
N ILE A 479 -15.25 -19.88 -34.89
CA ILE A 479 -16.06 -20.39 -36.02
C ILE A 479 -17.19 -19.42 -36.34
N ASN A 480 -17.93 -18.94 -35.34
CA ASN A 480 -19.01 -17.98 -35.52
C ASN A 480 -18.53 -16.67 -36.16
N GLN A 481 -17.33 -16.22 -35.79
CA GLN A 481 -16.68 -15.04 -36.36
C GLN A 481 -15.97 -15.32 -37.72
N GLN A 482 -16.01 -16.56 -38.20
CA GLN A 482 -15.34 -17.00 -39.44
C GLN A 482 -13.85 -16.65 -39.49
N LYS A 483 -13.17 -16.71 -38.34
CA LYS A 483 -11.73 -16.46 -38.27
C LYS A 483 -10.94 -17.61 -38.86
N LYS A 484 -9.79 -17.27 -39.44
CA LYS A 484 -8.88 -18.23 -40.06
C LYS A 484 -7.46 -18.08 -39.52
N TYR A 485 -6.84 -19.19 -39.16
CA TYR A 485 -5.52 -19.24 -38.54
C TYR A 485 -4.54 -20.06 -39.39
N ASP A 486 -3.28 -19.66 -39.35
CA ASP A 486 -2.17 -20.43 -39.93
C ASP A 486 -1.78 -21.58 -39.00
N ILE A 487 -1.93 -21.39 -37.69
CA ILE A 487 -1.54 -22.37 -36.67
C ILE A 487 -2.61 -22.41 -35.56
N LEU A 488 -3.02 -23.61 -35.19
CA LEU A 488 -3.78 -23.91 -33.98
C LEU A 488 -2.87 -24.73 -33.04
N VAL A 489 -2.58 -24.17 -31.86
CA VAL A 489 -1.84 -24.84 -30.80
C VAL A 489 -2.74 -25.02 -29.58
N SER A 490 -2.56 -26.11 -28.84
CA SER A 490 -3.29 -26.31 -27.60
C SER A 490 -2.57 -27.25 -26.65
N ASN A 491 -2.60 -26.92 -25.36
CA ASN A 491 -2.42 -27.88 -24.28
C ASN A 491 -3.79 -28.11 -23.62
N PRO A 492 -4.64 -28.99 -24.19
CA PRO A 492 -5.97 -29.23 -23.64
C PRO A 492 -5.89 -30.14 -22.40
N PRO A 493 -6.94 -30.18 -21.57
CA PRO A 493 -7.03 -31.17 -20.51
C PRO A 493 -7.00 -32.60 -21.08
N TYR A 494 -6.10 -33.45 -20.57
CA TYR A 494 -5.83 -34.78 -21.12
C TYR A 494 -5.76 -35.90 -20.09
N ILE A 495 -5.86 -35.59 -18.80
CA ILE A 495 -5.74 -36.58 -17.73
C ILE A 495 -7.07 -37.32 -17.59
N LYS A 496 -7.01 -38.66 -17.53
CA LYS A 496 -8.17 -39.51 -17.25
C LYS A 496 -8.72 -39.19 -15.86
N GLU A 497 -10.04 -39.08 -15.73
CA GLU A 497 -10.71 -38.72 -14.47
C GLU A 497 -10.25 -39.57 -13.27
N GLU A 498 -10.11 -40.88 -13.48
CA GLU A 498 -9.71 -41.85 -12.44
C GLU A 498 -8.27 -41.67 -11.93
N VAL A 499 -7.42 -40.98 -12.70
CA VAL A 499 -6.00 -40.75 -12.36
C VAL A 499 -5.83 -39.49 -11.51
N ILE A 500 -6.77 -38.54 -11.56
CA ILE A 500 -6.63 -37.21 -10.93
C ILE A 500 -6.41 -37.33 -9.42
N ASP A 501 -7.15 -38.21 -8.73
CA ASP A 501 -7.03 -38.40 -7.28
C ASP A 501 -5.65 -38.97 -6.85
N THR A 502 -4.92 -39.58 -7.80
CA THR A 502 -3.59 -40.16 -7.59
C THR A 502 -2.45 -39.16 -7.79
N LEU A 503 -2.75 -37.97 -8.34
CA LEU A 503 -1.76 -36.92 -8.56
C LEU A 503 -1.20 -36.38 -7.23
N MET A 504 -0.09 -35.66 -7.34
CA MET A 504 0.54 -34.97 -6.21
C MET A 504 -0.46 -33.99 -5.58
N GLU A 505 -0.40 -33.84 -4.25
CA GLU A 505 -1.29 -32.96 -3.46
C GLU A 505 -1.29 -31.52 -3.97
N ASP A 506 -0.14 -30.99 -4.41
CA ASP A 506 -0.05 -29.64 -4.95
C ASP A 506 -0.73 -29.46 -6.31
N VAL A 507 -0.95 -30.55 -7.06
CA VAL A 507 -1.71 -30.55 -8.32
C VAL A 507 -3.19 -30.79 -8.04
N LYS A 508 -3.55 -31.91 -7.41
CA LYS A 508 -4.97 -32.29 -7.27
C LYS A 508 -5.77 -31.38 -6.34
N ASP A 509 -5.15 -30.82 -5.31
CA ASP A 509 -5.87 -30.02 -4.31
C ASP A 509 -5.95 -28.54 -4.68
N TYR A 510 -5.12 -28.07 -5.63
CA TYR A 510 -4.97 -26.64 -5.93
C TYR A 510 -5.11 -26.26 -7.41
N GLU A 511 -4.67 -27.10 -8.35
CA GLU A 511 -4.84 -26.78 -9.76
C GLU A 511 -6.28 -27.10 -10.20
N PRO A 512 -6.86 -26.28 -11.10
CA PRO A 512 -8.27 -26.43 -11.45
C PRO A 512 -8.52 -27.77 -12.14
N HIS A 513 -9.44 -28.55 -11.59
CA HIS A 513 -9.89 -29.82 -12.17
C HIS A 513 -10.26 -29.69 -13.66
N THR A 514 -10.84 -28.55 -14.03
CA THR A 514 -11.24 -28.24 -15.41
C THR A 514 -10.07 -28.07 -16.37
N ALA A 515 -8.85 -27.84 -15.89
CA ALA A 515 -7.63 -27.82 -16.71
C ALA A 515 -6.90 -29.18 -16.74
N LEU A 516 -7.30 -30.13 -15.88
CA LEU A 516 -6.66 -31.44 -15.77
C LEU A 516 -7.46 -32.52 -16.50
N SER A 517 -8.77 -32.60 -16.24
CA SER A 517 -9.63 -33.69 -16.72
C SER A 517 -9.90 -33.61 -18.22
N GLY A 518 -9.43 -34.63 -18.94
CA GLY A 518 -9.74 -34.88 -20.35
C GLY A 518 -10.91 -35.86 -20.55
N GLY A 519 -11.70 -36.14 -19.52
CA GLY A 519 -12.80 -37.11 -19.54
C GLY A 519 -12.38 -38.53 -19.15
N ASN A 520 -13.18 -39.52 -19.56
CA ASN A 520 -13.00 -40.92 -19.14
C ASN A 520 -11.70 -41.54 -19.68
N ASP A 521 -11.37 -41.27 -20.94
CA ASP A 521 -10.16 -41.78 -21.60
C ASP A 521 -9.09 -40.70 -21.81
N GLY A 522 -9.38 -39.45 -21.41
CA GLY A 522 -8.47 -38.33 -21.57
C GLY A 522 -8.48 -37.71 -22.97
N LEU A 523 -9.35 -38.16 -23.88
CA LEU A 523 -9.32 -37.79 -25.30
C LEU A 523 -10.49 -36.90 -25.77
N ASP A 524 -11.41 -36.52 -24.88
CA ASP A 524 -12.63 -35.80 -25.25
C ASP A 524 -12.35 -34.44 -25.92
N PHE A 525 -11.36 -33.71 -25.43
CA PHE A 525 -10.97 -32.43 -26.00
C PHE A 525 -10.29 -32.59 -27.36
N TYR A 526 -9.37 -33.56 -27.52
CA TYR A 526 -8.72 -33.79 -28.81
C TYR A 526 -9.73 -34.09 -29.91
N ARG A 527 -10.71 -34.97 -29.64
CA ARG A 527 -11.78 -35.31 -30.61
C ARG A 527 -12.53 -34.06 -31.07
N ARG A 528 -13.03 -33.26 -30.11
CA ARG A 528 -13.79 -32.03 -30.42
C ARG A 528 -12.95 -31.02 -31.19
N ILE A 529 -11.70 -30.82 -30.81
CA ILE A 529 -10.81 -29.83 -31.46
C ILE A 529 -10.47 -30.28 -32.88
N VAL A 530 -10.08 -31.55 -33.08
CA VAL A 530 -9.78 -32.11 -34.40
C VAL A 530 -11.00 -32.01 -35.32
N ASP A 531 -12.20 -32.34 -34.81
CA ASP A 531 -13.45 -32.28 -35.58
C ASP A 531 -13.78 -30.87 -36.10
N ASP A 532 -13.49 -29.83 -35.31
CA ASP A 532 -13.79 -28.43 -35.63
C ASP A 532 -12.62 -27.66 -36.28
N SER A 533 -11.41 -28.22 -36.25
CA SER A 533 -10.18 -27.53 -36.67
C SER A 533 -10.14 -27.14 -38.15
N ASP A 534 -10.71 -27.95 -39.05
CA ASP A 534 -10.80 -27.70 -40.50
C ASP A 534 -11.64 -26.44 -40.82
N LYS A 535 -12.60 -26.10 -39.95
CA LYS A 535 -13.42 -24.89 -40.09
C LYS A 535 -12.63 -23.61 -39.87
N ILE A 536 -11.50 -23.65 -39.16
CA ILE A 536 -10.73 -22.45 -38.79
C ILE A 536 -9.29 -22.44 -39.32
N LEU A 537 -8.71 -23.57 -39.71
CA LEU A 537 -7.38 -23.58 -40.30
C LEU A 537 -7.43 -23.12 -41.76
N LYS A 538 -6.35 -22.44 -42.18
CA LYS A 538 -6.05 -22.13 -43.58
C LYS A 538 -5.49 -23.37 -44.29
N GLU A 539 -5.34 -23.28 -45.61
CA GLU A 539 -4.65 -24.32 -46.40
C GLU A 539 -3.20 -24.47 -45.93
N ASN A 540 -2.73 -25.71 -45.71
CA ASN A 540 -1.45 -26.02 -45.06
C ASN A 540 -1.34 -25.50 -43.61
N GLY A 541 -2.47 -25.23 -42.96
CA GLY A 541 -2.52 -24.83 -41.57
C GLY A 541 -2.04 -25.94 -40.64
N ILE A 542 -1.40 -25.56 -39.53
CA ILE A 542 -0.77 -26.49 -38.59
C ILE A 542 -1.67 -26.70 -37.39
N LEU A 543 -1.78 -27.95 -36.95
CA LEU A 543 -2.36 -28.31 -35.67
C LEU A 543 -1.28 -28.96 -34.79
N ALA A 544 -1.08 -28.42 -33.60
CA ALA A 544 -0.12 -28.94 -32.63
C ALA A 544 -0.75 -29.08 -31.23
N PHE A 545 -0.55 -30.24 -30.61
CA PHE A 545 -1.06 -30.55 -29.28
C PHE A 545 0.07 -30.92 -28.32
N GLU A 546 -0.03 -30.48 -27.07
CA GLU A 546 0.56 -31.24 -25.96
C GLU A 546 -0.33 -32.45 -25.65
N ILE A 547 0.30 -33.58 -25.34
CA ILE A 547 -0.34 -34.86 -25.01
C ILE A 547 0.22 -35.49 -23.74
N GLY A 548 -0.56 -36.40 -23.16
CA GLY A 548 -0.06 -37.38 -22.22
C GLY A 548 0.93 -38.34 -22.88
N HIS A 549 1.91 -38.81 -22.10
CA HIS A 549 2.99 -39.69 -22.55
C HIS A 549 2.56 -41.01 -23.20
N ASP A 550 1.32 -41.44 -22.99
CA ASP A 550 0.72 -42.67 -23.51
C ASP A 550 -0.30 -42.43 -24.64
N GLN A 551 -0.54 -41.18 -25.04
CA GLN A 551 -1.61 -40.80 -25.97
C GLN A 551 -1.13 -40.51 -27.41
N GLY A 552 0.17 -40.70 -27.69
CA GLY A 552 0.80 -40.37 -28.97
C GLY A 552 0.14 -41.03 -30.18
N GLU A 553 -0.10 -42.33 -30.11
CA GLU A 553 -0.71 -43.10 -31.20
C GLU A 553 -2.17 -42.72 -31.43
N GLU A 554 -2.97 -42.63 -30.36
CA GLU A 554 -4.41 -42.34 -30.44
C GLU A 554 -4.67 -40.94 -31.01
N VAL A 555 -3.96 -39.92 -30.52
CA VAL A 555 -4.10 -38.53 -31.02
C VAL A 555 -3.59 -38.41 -32.46
N SER A 556 -2.51 -39.11 -32.82
CA SER A 556 -2.02 -39.15 -34.20
C SER A 556 -3.06 -39.74 -35.16
N ASN A 557 -3.70 -40.84 -34.76
CA ASN A 557 -4.74 -41.49 -35.56
C ASN A 557 -5.96 -40.57 -35.77
N LEU A 558 -6.41 -39.85 -34.73
CA LEU A 558 -7.48 -38.85 -34.86
C LEU A 558 -7.16 -37.80 -35.92
N MET A 559 -5.93 -37.28 -35.92
CA MET A 559 -5.49 -36.29 -36.91
C MET A 559 -5.42 -36.90 -38.33
N ILE A 560 -4.86 -38.10 -38.47
CA ILE A 560 -4.74 -38.77 -39.78
C ILE A 560 -6.13 -39.06 -40.38
N GLU A 561 -7.07 -39.57 -39.57
CA GLU A 561 -8.44 -39.87 -40.01
C GLU A 561 -9.20 -38.61 -40.46
N LYS A 562 -8.96 -37.46 -39.81
CA LYS A 562 -9.51 -36.16 -40.22
C LYS A 562 -8.88 -35.62 -41.52
N GLY A 563 -7.71 -36.14 -41.91
CA GLY A 563 -7.03 -35.80 -43.16
C GLY A 563 -5.74 -34.99 -43.01
N TYR A 564 -5.21 -34.84 -41.78
CA TYR A 564 -3.92 -34.21 -41.57
C TYR A 564 -2.77 -35.05 -42.15
N LYS A 565 -1.78 -34.37 -42.71
CA LYS A 565 -0.56 -34.93 -43.29
C LYS A 565 0.63 -34.63 -42.40
N ASN A 566 1.72 -35.38 -42.63
CA ASN A 566 2.99 -35.24 -41.92
C ASN A 566 2.84 -35.30 -40.38
N VAL A 567 1.85 -36.05 -39.90
CA VAL A 567 1.60 -36.22 -38.47
C VAL A 567 2.81 -36.92 -37.85
N ARG A 568 3.41 -36.28 -36.85
CA ARG A 568 4.54 -36.81 -36.11
C ARG A 568 4.35 -36.60 -34.62
N VAL A 569 4.89 -37.56 -33.85
CA VAL A 569 5.00 -37.48 -32.40
C VAL A 569 6.41 -37.02 -32.04
N VAL A 570 6.51 -35.95 -31.27
CA VAL A 570 7.76 -35.41 -30.74
C VAL A 570 7.85 -35.76 -29.26
N LYS A 571 9.05 -36.17 -28.86
CA LYS A 571 9.36 -36.58 -27.50
C LYS A 571 9.90 -35.44 -26.67
N ASP A 572 9.64 -35.48 -25.37
CA ASP A 572 10.25 -34.58 -24.41
C ASP A 572 11.72 -34.91 -24.13
N LEU A 573 12.38 -34.09 -23.30
CA LEU A 573 13.77 -34.29 -22.92
C LEU A 573 13.99 -35.58 -22.09
N ALA A 574 12.92 -36.14 -21.51
CA ALA A 574 12.94 -37.44 -20.84
C ALA A 574 12.72 -38.62 -21.81
N GLY A 575 12.46 -38.35 -23.09
CA GLY A 575 12.25 -39.36 -24.14
C GLY A 575 10.82 -39.93 -24.19
N LEU A 576 9.86 -39.28 -23.50
CA LEU A 576 8.45 -39.63 -23.51
C LEU A 576 7.71 -38.85 -24.59
N ASP A 577 6.65 -39.41 -25.14
CA ASP A 577 5.83 -38.70 -26.13
C ASP A 577 5.19 -37.46 -25.49
N ARG A 578 5.22 -36.32 -26.18
CA ARG A 578 4.75 -35.05 -25.58
C ARG A 578 3.97 -34.17 -26.53
N VAL A 579 4.33 -34.16 -27.81
CA VAL A 579 3.70 -33.29 -28.80
C VAL A 579 3.26 -34.09 -30.01
N VAL A 580 2.04 -33.88 -30.47
CA VAL A 580 1.57 -34.35 -31.79
C VAL A 580 1.37 -33.15 -32.68
N ILE A 581 1.98 -33.15 -33.85
CA ILE A 581 1.92 -32.03 -34.79
C ILE A 581 1.73 -32.52 -36.23
N GLY A 582 0.90 -31.82 -37.00
CA GLY A 582 0.63 -32.12 -38.41
C GLY A 582 0.01 -30.92 -39.13
N ASN A 583 -0.20 -31.04 -40.44
CA ASN A 583 -0.76 -29.97 -41.28
C ASN A 583 -1.91 -30.46 -42.16
N ILE A 584 -2.92 -29.63 -42.39
CA ILE A 584 -4.13 -29.98 -43.18
C ILE A 584 -3.99 -29.65 -44.67
#